data_AF-A0A815R6H2-F1
#
_entry.id   AF-A0A815R6H2-F1
#
_cell.length_a   1.000
_cell.length_b   1.000
_cell.length_c   1.000
_cell.angle_alpha   90.00
_cell.angle_beta   90.00
_cell.angle_gamma   90.00
#
_symmetry.space_group_name_H-M   'P 1'
#
loop_
_entity.id
_entity.type
_entity.pdbx_description
1 polymer ?
#
loop_
_entity_poly.entity_id
_entity_poly.type
_entity_poly.pdbx_seq_one_letter_code
_entity_poly.pdbx_strand_id
1 'polypeptide(L)'
;MFPLQKLGSSVDLSVWMSPIIHQDDTKTCCANAFATICEYLIRRTNNCPYTMPCINLSRLFIYYNGQRKEQQTRHVQDLGVHQRNIALSMRKHGICEEEFWPYRMRLLNKQPSVAAYRQANKYTVNLLSVPVTIEAIETCLHNQIPVPIDIIMDDETEQIIKTNHGFFRHTKN
;
A
#
# COMPACT_ATOMS: atom_id res chain seq x y z
N MET A 1 -7.89 13.41 15.75
CA MET A 1 -6.95 14.39 15.19
C MET A 1 -5.67 14.26 16.00
N PHE A 2 -4.51 14.08 15.36
CA PHE A 2 -3.24 14.04 16.09
C PHE A 2 -2.98 15.40 16.75
N PRO A 3 -2.40 15.45 17.95
CA PRO A 3 -2.10 16.71 18.61
C PRO A 3 -1.08 17.50 17.77
N LEU A 4 -1.24 18.83 17.72
CA LEU A 4 -0.24 19.73 17.12
C LEU A 4 1.02 19.65 17.98
N GLN A 5 2.03 18.91 17.51
CA GLN A 5 3.31 18.75 18.19
C GLN A 5 4.40 19.34 17.31
N LYS A 6 5.42 19.94 17.92
CA LYS A 6 6.63 20.39 17.21
C LYS A 6 7.28 19.15 16.59
N LEU A 7 7.15 19.03 15.27
CA LEU A 7 7.69 17.91 14.51
C LEU A 7 9.22 17.95 14.53
N GLY A 8 9.85 16.77 14.43
CA GLY A 8 11.30 16.66 14.29
C GLY A 8 11.78 17.20 12.95
N SER A 9 13.09 17.35 12.77
CA SER A 9 13.67 17.76 11.50
C SER A 9 13.64 16.66 10.43
N SER A 10 13.49 15.40 10.84
CA SER A 10 13.44 14.25 9.95
C SER A 10 12.75 13.06 10.63
N VAL A 11 12.18 12.19 9.80
CA VAL A 11 11.60 10.91 10.22
C VAL A 11 11.87 9.86 9.16
N ASP A 12 12.35 8.69 9.59
CA ASP A 12 12.54 7.52 8.74
C ASP A 12 11.84 6.32 9.36
N LEU A 13 10.97 5.69 8.58
CA LEU A 13 10.16 4.53 8.98
C LEU A 13 10.72 3.20 8.42
N SER A 14 11.82 3.25 7.66
CA SER A 14 12.37 2.14 6.88
C SER A 14 12.69 0.88 7.70
N VAL A 15 13.05 1.04 8.98
CA VAL A 15 13.42 -0.08 9.88
C VAL A 15 12.32 -1.14 10.02
N TRP A 16 11.05 -0.77 9.82
CA TRP A 16 9.90 -1.68 9.90
C TRP A 16 9.26 -1.98 8.54
N MET A 17 9.74 -1.36 7.45
CA MET A 17 9.18 -1.59 6.12
C MET A 17 9.51 -3.00 5.65
N SER A 18 8.57 -3.65 4.97
CA SER A 18 8.87 -4.90 4.27
C SER A 18 9.89 -4.67 3.14
N PRO A 19 10.62 -5.70 2.72
CA PRO A 19 11.52 -5.60 1.57
C PRO A 19 10.82 -5.03 0.34
N ILE A 20 11.56 -4.31 -0.49
CA ILE A 20 11.05 -3.77 -1.75
C ILE A 20 10.55 -4.92 -2.63
N ILE A 21 9.35 -4.76 -3.17
CA ILE A 21 8.64 -5.75 -3.97
C ILE A 21 8.55 -5.31 -5.44
N HIS A 22 8.63 -6.28 -6.35
CA HIS A 22 8.34 -6.05 -7.77
C HIS A 22 6.83 -6.20 -8.02
N GLN A 23 6.27 -5.29 -8.81
CA GLN A 23 4.85 -5.32 -9.21
C GLN A 23 4.62 -5.96 -10.58
N ASP A 24 5.68 -6.41 -11.25
CA ASP A 24 5.65 -6.91 -12.62
C ASP A 24 4.99 -5.92 -13.60
N ASP A 25 4.69 -6.37 -14.81
CA ASP A 25 3.94 -5.59 -15.79
C ASP A 25 2.44 -5.63 -15.45
N THR A 26 2.08 -4.98 -14.33
CA THR A 26 0.69 -4.90 -13.84
C THR A 26 0.36 -3.53 -13.27
N LYS A 27 -0.93 -3.22 -13.11
CA LYS A 27 -1.40 -1.97 -12.49
C LYS A 27 -1.67 -2.12 -10.98
N THR A 28 -0.85 -2.92 -10.28
CA THR A 28 -1.05 -3.26 -8.87
C THR A 28 -0.46 -2.27 -7.86
N CYS A 29 0.16 -1.17 -8.29
CA CYS A 29 0.90 -0.21 -7.46
C CYS A 29 0.17 0.16 -6.15
N CYS A 30 -1.11 0.50 -6.22
CA CYS A 30 -1.90 0.85 -5.06
C CYS A 30 -2.04 -0.32 -4.07
N ALA A 31 -2.32 -1.53 -4.57
CA ALA A 31 -2.42 -2.71 -3.73
C ALA A 31 -1.09 -3.09 -3.07
N ASN A 32 0.04 -2.89 -3.77
CA ASN A 32 1.39 -3.06 -3.22
C ASN A 32 1.62 -2.07 -2.06
N ALA A 33 1.33 -0.78 -2.27
CA ALA A 33 1.49 0.24 -1.24
C ALA A 33 0.69 -0.07 0.02
N PHE A 34 -0.60 -0.41 -0.13
CA PHE A 34 -1.46 -0.74 1.01
C PHE A 34 -1.01 -2.02 1.74
N ALA A 35 -0.54 -3.05 1.02
CA ALA A 35 0.02 -4.25 1.66
C ALA A 35 1.25 -3.92 2.50
N THR A 36 2.21 -3.18 1.93
CA THR A 36 3.44 -2.75 2.62
C THR A 36 3.13 -1.92 3.87
N ILE A 37 2.14 -1.02 3.82
CA ILE A 37 1.74 -0.24 4.99
C ILE A 37 1.15 -1.13 6.08
N CYS A 38 0.30 -2.08 5.72
CA CYS A 38 -0.27 -3.02 6.70
C CYS A 38 0.82 -3.92 7.30
N GLU A 39 1.75 -4.43 6.48
CA GLU A 39 2.91 -5.20 6.94
C GLU A 39 3.80 -4.37 7.87
N TYR A 40 4.08 -3.11 7.53
CA TYR A 40 4.81 -2.17 8.38
C TYR A 40 4.15 -2.03 9.76
N LEU A 41 2.82 -1.85 9.81
CA LEU A 41 2.09 -1.69 11.07
C LEU A 41 2.18 -2.96 11.93
N ILE A 42 2.08 -4.14 11.31
CA ILE A 42 2.21 -5.43 12.00
C ILE A 42 3.65 -5.61 12.51
N ARG A 43 4.65 -5.35 11.65
CA ARG A 43 6.09 -5.43 11.98
C ARG A 43 6.44 -4.54 13.17
N ARG A 44 6.04 -3.27 13.11
CA ARG A 44 6.28 -2.28 14.17
C ARG A 44 5.61 -2.70 15.48
N THR A 45 4.35 -3.12 15.44
CA THR A 45 3.61 -3.53 16.65
C THR A 45 4.22 -4.76 17.32
N ASN A 46 4.77 -5.68 16.52
CA ASN A 46 5.40 -6.91 17.00
C ASN A 46 6.92 -6.79 17.21
N ASN A 47 7.50 -5.58 17.09
CA ASN A 47 8.95 -5.37 17.17
C ASN A 47 9.75 -6.31 16.24
N CYS A 48 9.26 -6.50 15.02
CA CYS A 48 9.83 -7.39 14.00
C CYS A 48 10.48 -6.56 12.87
N PRO A 49 11.78 -6.23 12.97
CA PRO A 49 12.45 -5.40 11.99
C PRO A 49 12.54 -6.09 10.63
N TYR A 50 12.88 -5.32 9.58
CA TYR A 50 13.00 -5.85 8.22
C TYR A 50 14.01 -7.01 8.08
N THR A 51 14.99 -7.11 8.98
CA THR A 51 15.99 -8.18 9.05
C THR A 51 15.43 -9.51 9.57
N MET A 52 14.21 -9.53 10.09
CA MET A 52 13.54 -10.72 10.59
C MET A 52 12.39 -11.15 9.67
N PRO A 53 12.17 -12.48 9.52
CA PRO A 53 10.97 -12.99 8.89
C PRO A 53 9.74 -12.47 9.63
N CYS A 54 8.81 -11.89 8.87
CA CYS A 54 7.50 -11.48 9.36
C CYS A 54 6.45 -11.89 8.33
N ILE A 55 5.21 -11.54 8.64
CA ILE A 55 4.07 -11.75 7.76
C ILE A 55 4.24 -11.03 6.41
N ASN A 56 3.76 -11.69 5.35
CA ASN A 56 3.54 -11.09 4.04
C ASN A 56 2.05 -11.17 3.72
N LEU A 57 1.48 -10.04 3.31
CA LEU A 57 0.07 -9.89 3.02
C LEU A 57 -0.19 -9.99 1.51
N SER A 58 -1.32 -10.58 1.15
CA SER A 58 -1.69 -10.82 -0.24
C SER A 58 -2.05 -9.53 -0.97
N ARG A 59 -1.11 -9.07 -1.79
CA ARG A 59 -1.28 -7.91 -2.67
C ARG A 59 -2.35 -8.17 -3.72
N LEU A 60 -2.45 -9.39 -4.24
CA LEU A 60 -3.50 -9.76 -5.19
C LEU A 60 -4.89 -9.86 -4.56
N PHE A 61 -5.00 -10.22 -3.28
CA PHE A 61 -6.28 -10.22 -2.57
C PHE A 61 -6.82 -8.79 -2.43
N ILE A 62 -5.94 -7.86 -2.04
CA ILE A 62 -6.25 -6.43 -1.97
C ILE A 62 -6.66 -5.93 -3.35
N TYR A 63 -5.85 -6.23 -4.37
CA TYR A 63 -6.07 -5.76 -5.73
C TYR A 63 -7.40 -6.25 -6.32
N TYR A 64 -7.66 -7.56 -6.29
CA TYR A 64 -8.90 -8.13 -6.85
C TYR A 64 -10.14 -7.51 -6.18
N ASN A 65 -10.15 -7.41 -4.85
CA ASN A 65 -11.31 -6.83 -4.15
C ASN A 65 -11.47 -5.34 -4.44
N GLY A 66 -10.38 -4.61 -4.60
CA GLY A 66 -10.39 -3.24 -5.08
C GLY A 66 -10.99 -3.12 -6.49
N GLN A 67 -10.50 -3.93 -7.43
CA GLN A 67 -10.99 -3.95 -8.81
C GLN A 67 -12.48 -4.31 -8.87
N ARG A 68 -12.93 -5.30 -8.10
CA ARG A 68 -14.34 -5.70 -8.05
C ARG A 68 -15.22 -4.54 -7.59
N LYS A 69 -14.70 -3.68 -6.72
CA LYS A 69 -15.37 -2.47 -6.24
C LYS A 69 -15.27 -1.31 -7.24
N GLU A 70 -14.17 -1.16 -7.96
CA GLU A 70 -14.00 -0.16 -9.00
C GLU A 70 -14.94 -0.43 -10.18
N GLN A 71 -14.85 -1.64 -10.73
CA GLN A 71 -15.47 -2.02 -11.99
C GLN A 71 -16.90 -2.57 -11.81
N GLN A 72 -17.35 -2.78 -10.57
CA GLN A 72 -18.68 -3.30 -10.23
C GLN A 72 -19.03 -4.64 -10.94
N THR A 73 -18.01 -5.46 -11.22
CA THR A 73 -18.16 -6.75 -11.91
C THR A 73 -17.28 -7.82 -11.27
N ARG A 74 -17.62 -9.11 -11.47
CA ARG A 74 -16.78 -10.25 -11.07
C ARG A 74 -15.66 -10.55 -12.09
N HIS A 75 -15.85 -10.13 -13.34
CA HIS A 75 -14.89 -10.31 -14.44
C HIS A 75 -13.98 -9.08 -14.55
N VAL A 76 -13.13 -8.92 -13.55
CA VAL A 76 -12.26 -7.74 -13.45
C VAL A 76 -11.09 -7.80 -14.44
N GLN A 77 -10.60 -6.64 -14.86
CA GLN A 77 -9.49 -6.49 -15.79
C GLN A 77 -8.40 -5.58 -15.19
N ASP A 78 -7.13 -5.82 -15.55
CA ASP A 78 -5.99 -5.06 -15.03
C ASP A 78 -5.99 -3.59 -15.53
N LEU A 79 -6.78 -2.76 -14.84
CA LEU A 79 -7.05 -1.36 -15.18
C LEU A 79 -6.58 -0.39 -14.09
N GLY A 80 -5.99 -0.91 -13.01
CA GLY A 80 -5.70 -0.14 -11.81
C GLY A 80 -6.96 0.05 -10.95
N VAL A 81 -6.76 0.62 -9.76
CA VAL A 81 -7.84 0.84 -8.79
C VAL A 81 -7.55 2.13 -8.03
N HIS A 82 -8.58 2.97 -7.83
CA HIS A 82 -8.45 4.14 -6.98
C HIS A 82 -8.21 3.74 -5.52
N GLN A 83 -7.30 4.45 -4.82
CA GLN A 83 -6.96 4.18 -3.41
C GLN A 83 -8.19 4.05 -2.51
N ARG A 84 -9.21 4.89 -2.73
CA ARG A 84 -10.49 4.84 -1.99
C ARG A 84 -11.20 3.49 -2.13
N ASN A 85 -11.20 2.89 -3.32
CA ASN A 85 -11.85 1.60 -3.54
C ASN A 85 -11.05 0.45 -2.93
N ILE A 86 -9.72 0.51 -2.97
CA ILE A 86 -8.85 -0.41 -2.22
C ILE A 86 -9.17 -0.34 -0.72
N ALA A 87 -9.11 0.86 -0.15
CA ALA A 87 -9.36 1.11 1.25
C ALA A 87 -10.73 0.57 1.69
N LEU A 88 -11.81 0.95 1.00
CA LEU A 88 -13.16 0.49 1.31
C LEU A 88 -13.32 -1.04 1.17
N SER A 89 -12.64 -1.66 0.22
CA SER A 89 -12.62 -3.11 0.05
C SER A 89 -11.87 -3.81 1.18
N MET A 90 -10.72 -3.29 1.60
CA MET A 90 -9.98 -3.80 2.77
C MET A 90 -10.79 -3.67 4.05
N ARG A 91 -11.49 -2.54 4.27
CA ARG A 91 -12.40 -2.38 5.42
C ARG A 91 -13.52 -3.43 5.44
N LYS A 92 -14.00 -3.84 4.26
CA LYS A 92 -15.08 -4.83 4.13
C LYS A 92 -14.58 -6.27 4.25
N HIS A 93 -13.41 -6.58 3.72
CA HIS A 93 -12.96 -7.95 3.51
C HIS A 93 -11.74 -8.35 4.36
N GLY A 94 -11.11 -7.38 5.03
CA GLY A 94 -9.78 -7.56 5.61
C GLY A 94 -8.72 -7.78 4.53
N ILE A 95 -7.64 -8.43 4.92
CA ILE A 95 -6.52 -8.81 4.04
C ILE A 95 -6.06 -10.20 4.44
N CYS A 96 -5.79 -11.09 3.48
CA CYS A 96 -5.21 -12.38 3.81
C CYS A 96 -3.68 -12.39 3.71
N GLU A 97 -3.06 -13.41 4.31
CA GLU A 97 -1.64 -13.68 4.07
C GLU A 97 -1.40 -14.13 2.62
N GLU A 98 -0.21 -13.83 2.11
CA GLU A 98 0.26 -14.16 0.76
C GLU A 98 0.18 -15.67 0.48
N GLU A 99 0.37 -16.53 1.50
CA GLU A 99 0.25 -17.98 1.34
C GLU A 99 -1.15 -18.45 0.91
N PHE A 100 -2.20 -17.71 1.29
CA PHE A 100 -3.60 -18.05 0.95
C PHE A 100 -3.98 -17.55 -0.44
N TRP A 101 -3.30 -16.51 -0.93
CA TRP A 101 -3.53 -15.96 -2.25
C TRP A 101 -2.23 -15.36 -2.83
N PRO A 102 -1.37 -16.20 -3.42
CA PRO A 102 -0.02 -15.81 -3.77
C PRO A 102 0.01 -14.91 -5.01
N TYR A 103 1.02 -14.06 -5.07
CA TYR A 103 1.32 -13.20 -6.21
C TYR A 103 1.75 -14.05 -7.40
N ARG A 104 0.78 -14.41 -8.22
CA ARG A 104 0.96 -15.18 -9.45
C ARG A 104 0.13 -14.53 -10.54
N MET A 105 0.73 -14.21 -11.68
CA MET A 105 0.04 -13.53 -12.79
C MET A 105 -1.28 -14.19 -13.21
N ARG A 106 -1.33 -15.54 -13.21
CA ARG A 106 -2.57 -16.30 -13.51
C ARG A 106 -3.73 -16.03 -12.54
N LEU A 107 -3.46 -15.46 -11.37
CA LEU A 107 -4.44 -15.13 -10.32
C LEU A 107 -4.83 -13.64 -10.31
N LEU A 108 -4.15 -12.78 -11.07
CA LEU A 108 -4.32 -11.31 -11.04
C LEU A 108 -5.78 -10.87 -11.10
N ASN A 109 -6.55 -11.48 -12.02
CA ASN A 109 -7.96 -11.18 -12.25
C ASN A 109 -8.91 -12.31 -11.79
N LYS A 110 -8.42 -13.22 -10.95
CA LYS A 110 -9.20 -14.34 -10.42
C LYS A 110 -9.71 -14.02 -9.02
N GLN A 111 -10.93 -14.45 -8.74
CA GLN A 111 -11.51 -14.31 -7.42
C GLN A 111 -10.71 -15.12 -6.39
N PRO A 112 -10.31 -14.52 -5.26
CA PRO A 112 -9.67 -15.25 -4.18
C PRO A 112 -10.51 -16.41 -3.67
N SER A 113 -9.83 -17.45 -3.20
CA SER A 113 -10.46 -18.63 -2.65
C SER A 113 -11.29 -18.31 -1.40
N VAL A 114 -12.27 -19.16 -1.09
CA VAL A 114 -13.04 -19.04 0.16
C VAL A 114 -12.11 -19.10 1.39
N ALA A 115 -11.04 -19.88 1.33
CA ALA A 115 -10.03 -19.95 2.39
C ALA A 115 -9.33 -18.59 2.60
N ALA A 116 -8.96 -17.90 1.51
CA ALA A 116 -8.38 -16.57 1.58
C ALA A 116 -9.34 -15.56 2.25
N TYR A 117 -10.61 -15.52 1.84
CA TYR A 117 -11.59 -14.65 2.49
C TYR A 117 -11.84 -14.99 3.97
N ARG A 118 -11.82 -16.27 4.34
CA ARG A 118 -11.95 -16.68 5.75
C ARG A 118 -10.76 -16.22 6.58
N GLN A 119 -9.54 -16.39 6.07
CA GLN A 119 -8.33 -15.98 6.77
C GLN A 119 -8.22 -14.45 6.84
N ALA A 120 -8.72 -13.73 5.83
CA ALA A 120 -8.68 -12.27 5.79
C ALA A 120 -9.38 -11.59 6.97
N ASN A 121 -10.34 -12.27 7.62
CA ASN A 121 -10.99 -11.79 8.83
C ASN A 121 -10.03 -11.62 10.03
N LYS A 122 -8.82 -12.21 9.98
CA LYS A 122 -7.78 -12.03 11.00
C LYS A 122 -7.11 -10.66 10.93
N TYR A 123 -7.08 -10.04 9.75
CA TYR A 123 -6.43 -8.74 9.53
C TYR A 123 -7.46 -7.72 9.06
N THR A 124 -8.15 -7.12 10.01
CA THR A 124 -9.10 -6.04 9.74
C THR A 124 -8.38 -4.70 9.69
N VAL A 125 -8.93 -3.77 8.90
CA VAL A 125 -8.27 -2.47 8.64
C VAL A 125 -9.22 -1.34 9.00
N ASN A 126 -8.73 -0.46 9.88
CA ASN A 126 -9.34 0.81 10.17
C ASN A 126 -8.68 1.89 9.32
N LEU A 127 -9.49 2.61 8.56
CA LEU A 127 -9.01 3.64 7.64
C LEU A 127 -9.01 4.99 8.33
N LEU A 128 -7.90 5.71 8.21
CA LEU A 128 -7.81 7.11 8.57
C LEU A 128 -7.82 7.96 7.29
N SER A 129 -8.78 8.86 7.17
CA SER A 129 -8.76 9.88 6.12
C SER A 129 -7.95 11.07 6.63
N VAL A 130 -7.00 11.52 5.81
CA VAL A 130 -6.14 12.67 6.11
C VAL A 130 -6.29 13.71 5.01
N PRO A 131 -6.22 15.01 5.33
CA PRO A 131 -6.11 16.07 4.32
C PRO A 131 -4.88 15.86 3.43
N VAL A 132 -4.98 16.25 2.16
CA VAL A 132 -3.85 16.22 1.23
C VAL A 132 -3.03 17.50 1.40
N THR A 133 -2.32 17.59 2.52
CA THR A 133 -1.38 18.68 2.82
C THR A 133 -0.06 18.14 3.33
N ILE A 134 1.02 18.91 3.18
CA ILE A 134 2.35 18.52 3.65
C ILE A 134 2.32 18.30 5.16
N GLU A 135 1.67 19.19 5.91
CA GLU A 135 1.58 19.12 7.37
C GLU A 135 0.86 17.85 7.83
N ALA A 136 -0.19 17.43 7.11
CA ALA A 136 -0.90 16.20 7.42
C ALA A 136 -0.03 14.96 7.18
N ILE A 137 0.73 14.93 6.07
CA ILE A 137 1.66 13.86 5.75
C ILE A 137 2.79 13.80 6.80
N GLU A 138 3.44 14.93 7.08
CA GLU A 138 4.49 15.04 8.09
C GLU A 138 4.00 14.62 9.47
N THR A 139 2.79 15.04 9.86
CA THR A 139 2.17 14.64 11.12
C THR A 139 1.98 13.12 11.19
N CYS A 140 1.50 12.49 10.11
CA CYS A 140 1.33 11.03 10.07
C CYS A 140 2.67 10.32 10.22
N LEU A 141 3.69 10.74 9.45
CA LEU A 141 5.02 10.14 9.48
C LEU A 141 5.66 10.25 10.87
N HIS A 142 5.59 11.42 11.52
CA HIS A 142 6.08 11.61 12.88
C HIS A 142 5.31 10.77 13.92
N ASN A 143 4.01 10.54 13.68
CA ASN A 143 3.20 9.60 14.46
C ASN A 143 3.40 8.13 14.04
N GLN A 144 4.45 7.84 13.25
CA GLN A 144 4.85 6.50 12.82
C GLN A 144 3.79 5.80 11.96
N ILE A 145 3.01 6.58 11.21
CA ILE A 145 1.97 6.11 10.29
C ILE A 145 2.39 6.48 8.86
N PRO A 146 2.75 5.49 8.02
CA PRO A 146 3.00 5.71 6.61
C PRO A 146 1.74 6.17 5.89
N VAL A 147 1.93 6.97 4.83
CA VAL A 147 0.85 7.49 3.99
C VAL A 147 1.12 7.06 2.55
N PRO A 148 0.19 6.35 1.88
CA PRO A 148 0.33 6.06 0.47
C PRO A 148 0.07 7.36 -0.32
N ILE A 149 0.96 7.68 -1.26
CA ILE A 149 0.82 8.84 -2.15
C ILE A 149 0.79 8.37 -3.59
N ASP A 150 0.01 9.06 -4.41
CA ASP A 150 0.03 8.89 -5.87
C ASP A 150 0.83 10.05 -6.47
N ILE A 151 1.74 9.74 -7.40
CA ILE A 151 2.49 10.72 -8.18
C ILE A 151 2.26 10.46 -9.67
N ILE A 152 2.18 11.52 -10.45
CA ILE A 152 2.18 11.42 -11.91
C ILE A 152 3.62 11.17 -12.35
N MET A 153 3.81 10.13 -13.15
CA MET A 153 5.10 9.75 -13.73
C MET A 153 5.00 9.96 -15.23
N ASP A 154 5.59 11.04 -15.72
CA ASP A 154 5.86 11.26 -17.15
C ASP A 154 7.33 10.92 -17.47
N ASP A 155 7.66 10.90 -18.76
CA ASP A 155 9.01 10.54 -19.24
C ASP A 155 10.09 11.47 -18.64
N GLU A 156 9.77 12.76 -18.45
CA GLU A 156 10.67 13.73 -17.83
C GLU A 156 10.91 13.40 -16.36
N THR A 157 9.86 13.14 -15.59
CA THR A 157 9.93 12.75 -14.18
C THR A 157 10.74 11.48 -13.99
N GLU A 158 10.51 10.48 -14.83
CA GLU A 158 11.26 9.23 -14.81
C GLU A 158 12.75 9.47 -15.09
N GLN A 159 13.07 10.30 -16.08
CA GLN A 159 14.45 10.61 -16.43
C GLN A 159 15.16 11.40 -15.33
N ILE A 160 14.49 12.38 -14.69
CA ILE A 160 15.04 13.13 -13.56
C ILE A 160 15.36 12.19 -12.40
N ILE A 161 14.43 11.32 -12.02
CA ILE A 161 14.63 10.36 -10.92
C ILE A 161 15.83 9.45 -11.21
N LYS A 162 15.96 8.94 -12.44
CA LYS A 162 17.08 8.07 -12.85
C LYS A 162 18.43 8.78 -12.80
N THR A 163 18.48 10.04 -13.23
CA THR A 163 19.72 10.82 -13.35
C THR A 163 20.14 11.50 -12.05
N ASN A 164 19.20 11.75 -11.14
CA ASN A 164 19.42 12.47 -9.89
C ASN A 164 19.38 11.57 -8.65
N HIS A 165 19.90 10.34 -8.76
CA HIS A 165 20.01 9.39 -7.64
C HIS A 165 18.70 9.15 -6.87
N GLY A 166 17.55 9.16 -7.56
CA GLY A 166 16.24 8.98 -6.95
C GLY A 166 15.57 10.26 -6.42
N PHE A 167 16.25 11.42 -6.46
CA PHE A 167 15.67 12.69 -6.05
C PHE A 167 14.90 13.34 -7.20
N PHE A 168 13.63 13.66 -6.94
CA PHE A 168 12.80 14.45 -7.85
C PHE A 168 12.55 15.83 -7.27
N ARG A 169 12.80 16.87 -8.06
CA ARG A 169 12.42 18.25 -7.74
C ARG A 169 11.82 18.89 -8.98
N HIS A 170 10.49 19.00 -9.01
CA HIS A 170 9.82 19.77 -10.03
C HIS A 170 9.87 21.26 -9.65
N THR A 171 10.74 22.03 -10.30
CA THR A 171 10.67 23.48 -10.25
C THR A 171 9.62 23.92 -11.25
N LYS A 172 8.42 24.30 -10.76
CA LYS A 172 7.48 25.05 -11.61
C LYS A 172 8.17 26.37 -11.98
N ASN A 173 8.35 26.61 -13.29
CA ASN A 173 8.58 27.95 -13.81
C ASN A 173 7.30 28.78 -13.68
#